data_AF-A0A4Z0QZ70-F1
#
_entry.id   AF-A0A4Z0QZ70-F1
#
_cell.length_a   1.000
_cell.length_b   1.000
_cell.length_c   1.000
_cell.angle_alpha   90.00
_cell.angle_beta   90.00
_cell.angle_gamma   90.00
#
_symmetry.space_group_name_H-M   'P 1'
#
loop_
_entity.id
_entity.type
_entity.pdbx_description
1 polymer ?
#
loop_
_entity_poly.entity_id
_entity_poly.type
_entity_poly.pdbx_seq_one_letter_code
_entity_poly.pdbx_strand_id
1 'polypeptide(L)'
;MDLLTTGLIKNNEVSGIRPSLTFSVRISNADSVSANIRINGFYWLETTKTEYVLDIVTVAPGEVATRDYYANFDASEFRFATSSEALEISAWGKDAAGNATVVHSLLPGELSLMGMEGIAKTPGMSISSMLNQIYVLNSSSNNISVIDGKTNTFLGNVIVGSGPFGIGVNSITNRIYVANFGSSDVSVIDGNANTVMTIITVGINPVGVGVNPTTNRIYVTNWGSHSVSVIDGYTHVVIATISVGTSPEGVNVNPITNQIYITNHGSSNVTVINGDTNAVIANVGILP
;
A
#
# COMPACT_ATOMS: atom_id res chain seq x y z
N MET A 1 -1.83 16.04 5.41
CA MET A 1 -3.22 15.64 5.15
C MET A 1 -3.20 14.14 5.18
N ASP A 2 -3.67 13.57 6.28
CA ASP A 2 -3.68 12.13 6.42
C ASP A 2 -4.78 11.59 5.54
N LEU A 3 -4.40 10.61 4.73
CA LEU A 3 -5.33 9.91 3.87
C LEU A 3 -5.58 8.57 4.55
N LEU A 4 -6.81 8.31 4.98
CA LEU A 4 -7.21 7.09 5.68
C LEU A 4 -8.18 6.30 4.80
N THR A 5 -8.25 4.99 4.98
CA THR A 5 -9.20 4.11 4.28
C THR A 5 -9.75 3.04 5.20
N THR A 6 -11.00 2.65 4.94
CA THR A 6 -11.61 1.46 5.53
C THR A 6 -11.06 0.15 4.94
N GLY A 7 -10.34 0.24 3.82
CA GLY A 7 -10.14 -0.92 2.94
C GLY A 7 -11.47 -1.39 2.33
N LEU A 8 -11.44 -2.56 1.68
CA LEU A 8 -12.62 -3.14 1.06
C LEU A 8 -13.54 -3.78 2.11
N ILE A 9 -14.76 -3.26 2.18
CA ILE A 9 -15.84 -3.75 3.05
C ILE A 9 -16.71 -4.66 2.22
N LYS A 10 -16.76 -5.95 2.56
CA LYS A 10 -17.66 -6.91 1.91
C LYS A 10 -19.04 -6.86 2.58
N ASN A 11 -20.08 -6.80 1.76
CA ASN A 11 -21.48 -6.71 2.16
C ASN A 11 -22.37 -7.54 1.22
N ASN A 12 -21.93 -8.77 0.95
CA ASN A 12 -22.65 -9.73 0.11
C ASN A 12 -24.04 -10.03 0.67
N GLU A 13 -25.01 -10.19 -0.23
CA GLU A 13 -26.36 -10.62 0.12
C GLU A 13 -26.36 -12.02 0.75
N VAL A 14 -27.11 -12.18 1.84
CA VAL A 14 -27.45 -13.47 2.43
C VAL A 14 -28.94 -13.67 2.25
N SER A 15 -29.34 -14.64 1.43
CA SER A 15 -30.75 -14.89 1.07
C SER A 15 -31.46 -13.66 0.46
N GLY A 16 -30.74 -12.86 -0.35
CA GLY A 16 -31.29 -11.67 -1.00
C GLY A 16 -31.40 -10.43 -0.10
N ILE A 17 -30.88 -10.50 1.13
CA ILE A 17 -30.87 -9.38 2.08
C ILE A 17 -29.43 -9.00 2.39
N ARG A 18 -29.13 -7.70 2.26
CA ARG A 18 -27.82 -7.13 2.58
C ARG A 18 -27.72 -6.84 4.07
N PRO A 19 -26.62 -7.25 4.73
CA PRO A 19 -26.39 -6.95 6.14
C PRO A 19 -26.37 -5.45 6.44
N SER A 20 -25.72 -4.64 5.59
CA SER A 20 -25.67 -3.18 5.73
C SER A 20 -26.27 -2.46 4.54
N LEU A 21 -27.13 -1.48 4.81
CA LEU A 21 -27.67 -0.56 3.79
C LEU A 21 -27.00 0.81 3.84
N THR A 22 -26.50 1.21 4.99
CA THR A 22 -25.88 2.51 5.18
C THR A 22 -24.53 2.40 5.89
N PHE A 23 -23.69 3.37 5.62
CA PHE A 23 -22.42 3.59 6.28
C PHE A 23 -22.46 4.93 6.99
N SER A 24 -22.32 4.90 8.30
CA SER A 24 -22.32 6.08 9.17
C SER A 24 -20.89 6.46 9.52
N VAL A 25 -20.61 7.76 9.55
CA VAL A 25 -19.31 8.32 9.95
C VAL A 25 -19.56 9.37 11.03
N ARG A 26 -18.85 9.25 12.14
CA ARG A 26 -18.76 10.27 13.19
C ARG A 26 -17.35 10.84 13.21
N ILE A 27 -17.27 12.16 13.19
CA ILE A 27 -16.02 12.91 13.21
C ILE A 27 -16.02 13.80 14.45
N SER A 28 -15.02 13.66 15.32
CA SER A 28 -14.76 14.61 16.42
C SER A 28 -13.49 15.41 16.14
N ASN A 29 -13.50 16.70 16.49
CA ASN A 29 -12.32 17.56 16.39
C ASN A 29 -11.84 17.97 17.79
N ALA A 30 -10.70 17.42 18.21
CA ALA A 30 -10.06 17.77 19.48
C ALA A 30 -9.07 18.95 19.37
N ASP A 31 -8.91 19.51 18.16
CA ASP A 31 -8.01 20.63 17.90
C ASP A 31 -8.57 21.97 18.41
N SER A 32 -7.69 22.96 18.46
CA SER A 32 -7.97 24.37 18.75
C SER A 32 -8.51 25.17 17.55
N VAL A 33 -8.43 24.60 16.34
CA VAL A 33 -8.90 25.22 15.09
C VAL A 33 -9.84 24.30 14.31
N SER A 34 -10.67 24.88 13.45
CA SER A 34 -11.54 24.10 12.57
C SER A 34 -10.71 23.27 11.60
N ALA A 35 -11.14 22.03 11.35
CA ALA A 35 -10.49 21.12 10.42
C ALA A 35 -11.48 20.64 9.36
N ASN A 36 -10.97 20.36 8.17
CA ASN A 36 -11.74 19.80 7.07
C ASN A 36 -11.47 18.31 6.94
N ILE A 37 -12.51 17.56 6.64
CA ILE A 37 -12.45 16.18 6.19
C ILE A 37 -13.14 16.06 4.84
N ARG A 38 -12.46 15.46 3.87
CA ARG A 38 -13.07 14.98 2.63
C ARG A 38 -13.36 13.49 2.76
N ILE A 39 -14.57 13.08 2.42
CA ILE A 39 -15.05 11.70 2.49
C ILE A 39 -15.39 11.25 1.08
N ASN A 40 -14.71 10.21 0.61
CA ASN A 40 -14.95 9.61 -0.69
C ASN A 40 -15.45 8.17 -0.50
N GLY A 41 -16.60 7.84 -1.07
CA GLY A 41 -17.16 6.48 -1.04
C GLY A 41 -17.09 5.84 -2.42
N PHE A 42 -16.64 4.60 -2.47
CA PHE A 42 -16.52 3.80 -3.68
C PHE A 42 -17.27 2.49 -3.53
N TYR A 43 -17.87 2.01 -4.61
CA TYR A 43 -18.42 0.66 -4.69
C TYR A 43 -17.76 -0.11 -5.83
N TRP A 44 -17.86 -1.43 -5.76
CA TRP A 44 -17.34 -2.33 -6.78
C TRP A 44 -18.49 -3.09 -7.45
N LEU A 45 -18.51 -3.05 -8.78
CA LEU A 45 -19.31 -3.94 -9.61
C LEU A 45 -18.37 -4.87 -10.36
N GLU A 46 -18.33 -6.14 -9.93
CA GLU A 46 -17.44 -7.19 -10.45
C GLU A 46 -15.95 -6.82 -10.37
N THR A 47 -15.48 -5.98 -11.30
CA THR A 47 -14.09 -5.51 -11.43
C THR A 47 -13.97 -3.99 -11.54
N THR A 48 -15.10 -3.26 -11.64
CA THR A 48 -15.10 -1.81 -11.81
C THR A 48 -15.32 -1.11 -10.48
N LYS A 49 -14.38 -0.24 -10.11
CA LYS A 49 -14.51 0.66 -8.97
C LYS A 49 -15.16 1.97 -9.41
N THR A 50 -16.24 2.38 -8.74
CA THR A 50 -16.97 3.61 -9.06
C THR A 50 -17.16 4.46 -7.81
N GLU A 51 -16.82 5.74 -7.90
CA GLU A 51 -17.10 6.72 -6.84
C GLU A 51 -18.59 7.05 -6.83
N TYR A 52 -19.18 7.08 -5.64
CA TYR A 52 -20.59 7.41 -5.45
C TYR A 52 -20.84 8.42 -4.32
N VAL A 53 -19.82 8.71 -3.51
CA VAL A 53 -19.85 9.75 -2.49
C VAL A 53 -18.62 10.62 -2.64
N LEU A 54 -18.83 11.94 -2.63
CA LEU A 54 -17.82 12.96 -2.42
C LEU A 54 -18.44 14.01 -1.50
N ASP A 55 -18.00 14.04 -0.25
CA ASP A 55 -18.49 14.96 0.77
C ASP A 55 -17.31 15.70 1.42
N ILE A 56 -17.52 16.98 1.74
CA ILE A 56 -16.51 17.81 2.41
C ILE A 56 -17.17 18.42 3.63
N VAL A 57 -16.64 18.10 4.80
CA VAL A 57 -17.17 18.54 6.09
C VAL A 57 -16.11 19.36 6.80
N THR A 58 -16.49 20.56 7.24
CA THR A 58 -15.71 21.36 8.18
C THR A 58 -16.23 21.09 9.59
N VAL A 59 -15.34 20.76 10.53
CA VAL A 59 -15.67 20.46 11.92
C VAL A 59 -14.97 21.50 12.82
N ALA A 60 -15.75 22.28 13.56
CA ALA A 60 -15.22 23.28 14.49
C ALA A 60 -14.52 22.64 15.70
N PRO A 61 -13.67 23.39 16.44
CA PRO A 61 -13.07 22.92 17.70
C PRO A 61 -14.12 22.38 18.68
N GLY A 62 -13.92 21.15 19.15
CA GLY A 62 -14.83 20.47 20.09
C GLY A 62 -16.15 19.98 19.47
N GLU A 63 -16.38 20.19 18.18
CA GLU A 63 -17.58 19.73 17.49
C GLU A 63 -17.52 18.23 17.17
N VAL A 64 -18.70 17.61 17.14
CA VAL A 64 -18.90 16.24 16.65
C VAL A 64 -19.88 16.27 15.48
N ALA A 65 -19.40 15.95 14.28
CA ALA A 65 -20.22 15.80 13.09
C ALA A 65 -20.61 14.33 12.86
N THR A 66 -21.79 14.07 12.31
CA THR A 66 -22.21 12.73 11.85
C THR A 66 -22.70 12.81 10.40
N ARG A 67 -22.41 11.78 9.60
CA ARG A 67 -22.83 11.61 8.21
C ARG A 67 -23.30 10.19 7.98
N ASP A 68 -24.37 10.02 7.22
CA ASP A 68 -24.89 8.72 6.81
C ASP A 68 -24.90 8.65 5.28
N TYR A 69 -24.32 7.59 4.74
CA TYR A 69 -24.22 7.34 3.30
C TYR A 69 -24.92 6.03 2.94
N TYR A 70 -25.61 5.99 1.81
CA TYR A 70 -26.25 4.78 1.32
C TYR A 70 -25.22 3.85 0.67
N ALA A 71 -24.94 2.70 1.29
CA ALA A 71 -23.86 1.77 0.91
C ALA A 71 -24.42 0.37 0.60
N ASN A 72 -25.51 0.32 -0.18
CA ASN A 72 -26.20 -0.92 -0.53
C ASN A 72 -25.55 -1.67 -1.71
N PHE A 73 -24.28 -2.03 -1.55
CA PHE A 73 -23.46 -2.70 -2.57
C PHE A 73 -22.82 -3.96 -2.02
N ASP A 74 -22.39 -4.88 -2.90
CA ASP A 74 -21.70 -6.12 -2.49
C ASP A 74 -20.32 -5.84 -1.88
N ALA A 75 -19.69 -4.76 -2.34
CA ALA A 75 -18.44 -4.30 -1.76
C ALA A 75 -18.32 -2.78 -1.90
N SER A 76 -17.82 -2.15 -0.83
CA SER A 76 -17.59 -0.70 -0.78
C SER A 76 -16.29 -0.36 -0.05
N GLU A 77 -15.74 0.81 -0.32
CA GLU A 77 -14.58 1.37 0.37
C GLU A 77 -14.85 2.84 0.65
N PHE A 78 -14.52 3.31 1.86
CA PHE A 78 -14.53 4.74 2.18
C PHE A 78 -13.11 5.23 2.44
N ARG A 79 -12.82 6.40 1.90
CA ARG A 79 -11.54 7.10 2.04
C ARG A 79 -11.78 8.46 2.69
N PHE A 80 -10.85 8.85 3.55
CA PHE A 80 -10.93 10.08 4.32
C PHE A 80 -9.65 10.88 4.12
N ALA A 81 -9.75 12.15 3.76
CA ALA A 81 -8.61 13.06 3.69
C ALA A 81 -8.79 14.17 4.73
N THR A 82 -7.94 14.24 5.74
CA THR A 82 -8.08 15.17 6.87
C THR A 82 -7.07 16.31 6.80
N SER A 83 -7.49 17.52 7.16
CA SER A 83 -6.57 18.65 7.27
C SER A 83 -5.84 18.73 8.61
N SER A 84 -6.20 17.89 9.59
CA SER A 84 -5.59 17.80 10.92
C SER A 84 -5.54 16.34 11.40
N GLU A 85 -4.46 15.98 12.08
CA GLU A 85 -4.29 14.69 12.76
C GLU A 85 -5.14 14.58 14.03
N ALA A 86 -5.67 15.71 14.53
CA ALA A 86 -6.55 15.77 15.69
C ALA A 86 -8.02 15.44 15.37
N LEU A 87 -8.33 15.13 14.10
CA LEU A 87 -9.64 14.59 13.72
C LEU A 87 -9.72 13.11 14.06
N GLU A 88 -10.67 12.75 14.90
CA GLU A 88 -10.99 11.36 15.21
C GLU A 88 -12.19 10.92 14.38
N ILE A 89 -12.04 9.83 13.62
CA ILE A 89 -13.07 9.31 12.72
C ILE A 89 -13.47 7.92 13.19
N SER A 90 -14.75 7.75 13.53
CA SER A 90 -15.34 6.43 13.77
C SER A 90 -16.40 6.19 12.70
N ALA A 91 -16.52 4.96 12.21
CA ALA A 91 -17.51 4.64 11.20
C ALA A 91 -18.13 3.27 11.43
N TRP A 92 -19.36 3.05 10.95
CA TRP A 92 -20.05 1.79 11.13
C TRP A 92 -21.11 1.53 10.08
N GLY A 93 -21.30 0.26 9.74
CA GLY A 93 -22.38 -0.21 8.88
C GLY A 93 -23.66 -0.41 9.68
N LYS A 94 -24.78 0.11 9.18
CA LYS A 94 -26.11 -0.09 9.76
C LYS A 94 -27.03 -0.90 8.85
N ASP A 95 -27.93 -1.65 9.47
CA ASP A 95 -29.01 -2.34 8.78
C ASP A 95 -30.12 -1.36 8.31
N ALA A 96 -31.15 -1.90 7.65
CA ALA A 96 -32.31 -1.12 7.20
C ALA A 96 -33.09 -0.44 8.33
N ALA A 97 -32.98 -0.95 9.56
CA ALA A 97 -33.63 -0.41 10.75
C ALA A 97 -32.74 0.62 11.49
N GLY A 98 -31.52 0.89 10.99
CA GLY A 98 -30.59 1.84 11.57
C GLY A 98 -29.75 1.28 12.73
N ASN A 99 -29.81 -0.02 13.00
CA ASN A 99 -29.01 -0.66 14.04
C ASN A 99 -27.60 -0.92 13.52
N ALA A 100 -26.60 -0.76 14.40
CA ALA A 100 -25.23 -1.14 14.06
C ALA A 100 -25.17 -2.65 13.78
N THR A 101 -24.51 -3.02 12.69
CA THR A 101 -24.31 -4.42 12.34
C THR A 101 -23.09 -4.97 13.08
N VAL A 102 -23.18 -6.23 13.55
CA VAL A 102 -22.16 -6.87 14.41
C VAL A 102 -20.80 -7.07 13.70
N VAL A 103 -20.71 -6.80 12.41
CA VAL A 103 -19.55 -7.14 11.57
C VAL A 103 -18.79 -5.89 11.07
N HIS A 104 -19.33 -4.68 11.25
CA HIS A 104 -18.75 -3.51 10.59
C HIS A 104 -18.76 -2.25 11.46
N SER A 105 -18.04 -2.27 12.58
CA SER A 105 -17.66 -1.06 13.32
C SER A 105 -16.17 -0.83 13.12
N LEU A 106 -15.79 0.39 12.76
CA LEU A 106 -14.43 0.85 12.57
C LEU A 106 -14.16 2.04 13.50
N LEU A 107 -13.24 1.87 14.42
CA LEU A 107 -12.70 2.93 15.27
C LEU A 107 -11.57 3.67 14.53
N PRO A 108 -11.17 4.86 15.01
CA PRO A 108 -10.11 5.64 14.34
C PRO A 108 -8.81 4.84 14.14
N GLY A 109 -8.45 3.99 15.11
CA GLY A 109 -7.25 3.16 15.03
C GLY A 109 -7.36 1.95 14.08
N GLU A 110 -8.56 1.62 13.60
CA GLU A 110 -8.80 0.56 12.63
C GLU A 110 -8.78 1.10 11.18
N LEU A 111 -8.79 2.43 11.01
CA LEU A 111 -8.59 3.05 9.70
C LEU A 111 -7.12 2.96 9.29
N SER A 112 -6.89 2.48 8.08
CA SER A 112 -5.54 2.34 7.55
C SER A 112 -5.09 3.65 6.92
N LEU A 113 -3.90 4.13 7.29
CA LEU A 113 -3.25 5.22 6.56
C LEU A 113 -2.92 4.76 5.14
N MET A 114 -3.55 5.40 4.16
CA MET A 114 -3.06 5.43 2.80
C MET A 114 -1.70 6.12 2.86
N GLY A 115 -0.64 5.31 2.73
CA GLY A 115 0.70 5.84 2.64
C GLY A 115 0.78 6.92 1.57
N MET A 116 1.70 7.88 1.75
CA MET A 116 2.12 8.77 0.67
C MET A 116 2.52 7.90 -0.53
N GLU A 117 1.63 7.73 -1.49
CA GLU A 117 1.96 7.06 -2.74
C GLU A 117 3.06 7.88 -3.41
N GLY A 118 4.24 7.29 -3.52
CA GLY A 118 5.32 7.80 -4.36
C GLY A 118 6.03 9.05 -3.85
N ILE A 119 6.82 8.93 -2.78
CA ILE A 119 8.13 9.58 -2.80
C ILE A 119 9.19 8.48 -2.68
N ALA A 120 9.60 7.95 -3.83
CA ALA A 120 10.94 7.40 -3.94
C ALA A 120 11.91 8.53 -3.64
N LYS A 121 12.43 8.56 -2.41
CA LYS A 121 13.55 9.43 -2.05
C LYS A 121 14.74 8.55 -1.72
N THR A 122 15.48 8.14 -2.75
CA THR A 122 16.85 7.60 -2.63
C THR A 122 17.00 6.33 -1.76
N PRO A 123 18.13 5.59 -1.81
CA PRO A 123 18.18 4.25 -1.23
C PRO A 123 18.14 4.30 0.30
N GLY A 124 17.24 3.51 0.90
CA GLY A 124 17.45 3.03 2.27
C GLY A 124 16.33 3.24 3.29
N MET A 125 15.13 3.74 2.96
CA MET A 125 14.04 3.85 3.96
C MET A 125 12.66 3.47 3.39
N SER A 126 11.93 2.60 4.08
CA SER A 126 10.51 2.30 3.82
C SER A 126 9.72 2.19 5.12
N ILE A 127 8.44 2.57 5.12
CA ILE A 127 7.57 2.57 6.31
C ILE A 127 6.52 1.45 6.20
N SER A 128 6.34 0.67 7.26
CA SER A 128 5.13 -0.13 7.48
C SER A 128 4.06 0.72 8.18
N SER A 129 2.96 1.01 7.49
CA SER A 129 1.90 1.87 8.03
C SER A 129 0.98 1.17 9.06
N MET A 130 1.05 -0.16 9.21
CA MET A 130 0.27 -0.87 10.25
C MET A 130 0.91 -0.83 11.63
N LEU A 131 2.25 -0.70 11.70
CA LEU A 131 3.00 -0.64 12.97
C LEU A 131 3.84 0.64 13.11
N ASN A 132 3.74 1.55 12.14
CA ASN A 132 4.58 2.74 12.02
C ASN A 132 6.08 2.43 12.17
N GLN A 133 6.57 1.36 11.55
CA GLN A 133 7.99 0.98 11.61
C GLN A 133 8.75 1.46 10.37
N ILE A 134 9.94 1.99 10.58
CA ILE A 134 10.89 2.39 9.54
C ILE A 134 11.94 1.29 9.40
N TYR A 135 12.18 0.84 8.18
CA TYR A 135 13.22 -0.14 7.85
C TYR A 135 14.36 0.53 7.10
N VAL A 136 15.59 0.32 7.57
CA VAL A 136 16.81 0.91 7.00
C VAL A 136 17.75 -0.18 6.53
N LEU A 137 18.23 -0.07 5.29
CA LEU A 137 19.15 -1.07 4.70
C LEU A 137 20.60 -0.81 5.13
N ASN A 138 21.27 -1.86 5.62
CA ASN A 138 22.69 -1.82 5.93
C ASN A 138 23.45 -2.77 5.00
N SER A 139 23.79 -2.29 3.80
CA SER A 139 24.37 -3.10 2.71
C SER A 139 25.65 -3.85 3.12
N SER A 140 26.57 -3.19 3.82
CA SER A 140 27.83 -3.80 4.27
C SER A 140 27.67 -4.82 5.41
N SER A 141 26.54 -4.79 6.11
CA SER A 141 26.27 -5.62 7.30
C SER A 141 25.28 -6.75 7.03
N ASN A 142 24.76 -6.87 5.79
CA ASN A 142 23.79 -7.88 5.36
C ASN A 142 22.56 -7.96 6.28
N ASN A 143 22.08 -6.80 6.74
CA ASN A 143 20.92 -6.71 7.61
C ASN A 143 20.13 -5.42 7.36
N ILE A 144 18.96 -5.33 7.99
CA ILE A 144 18.17 -4.10 8.07
C ILE A 144 17.99 -3.69 9.53
N SER A 145 18.02 -2.39 9.79
CA SER A 145 17.63 -1.82 11.08
C SER A 145 16.13 -1.56 11.09
N VAL A 146 15.46 -1.93 12.17
CA VAL A 146 14.06 -1.61 12.42
C VAL A 146 14.00 -0.48 13.44
N ILE A 147 13.25 0.56 13.12
CA ILE A 147 13.09 1.76 13.95
C ILE A 147 11.60 1.99 14.16
N ASP A 148 11.19 2.29 15.38
CA ASP A 148 9.85 2.80 15.67
C ASP A 148 9.72 4.20 15.08
N GLY A 149 8.82 4.38 14.12
CA GLY A 149 8.62 5.64 13.41
C GLY A 149 7.87 6.70 14.21
N LYS A 150 7.29 6.36 15.36
CA LYS A 150 6.64 7.32 16.27
C LYS A 150 7.68 7.92 17.22
N THR A 151 8.55 7.09 17.77
CA THR A 151 9.52 7.49 18.80
C THR A 151 10.93 7.68 18.24
N ASN A 152 11.19 7.28 16.99
CA ASN A 152 12.51 7.18 16.38
C ASN A 152 13.48 6.27 17.15
N THR A 153 12.96 5.28 17.90
CA THR A 153 13.79 4.36 18.67
C THR A 153 14.17 3.12 17.89
N PHE A 154 15.41 2.67 18.00
CA PHE A 154 15.88 1.42 17.42
C PHE A 154 15.21 0.21 18.09
N LEU A 155 14.61 -0.67 17.29
CA LEU A 155 13.89 -1.87 17.73
C LEU A 155 14.70 -3.15 17.56
N GLY A 156 15.70 -3.16 16.68
CA GLY A 156 16.53 -4.33 16.42
C GLY A 156 16.99 -4.43 14.98
N ASN A 157 17.80 -5.45 14.69
CA ASN A 157 18.24 -5.77 13.34
C ASN A 157 17.60 -7.07 12.85
N VAL A 158 17.32 -7.14 11.54
CA VAL A 158 16.89 -8.37 10.85
C VAL A 158 17.96 -8.74 9.83
N ILE A 159 18.55 -9.93 9.97
CA ILE A 159 19.54 -10.43 9.01
C ILE A 159 18.83 -10.80 7.71
N VAL A 160 19.38 -10.37 6.57
CA VAL A 160 18.85 -10.64 5.23
C VAL A 160 19.96 -11.24 4.35
N GLY A 161 19.74 -11.29 3.03
CA GLY A 161 20.76 -11.72 2.07
C GLY A 161 21.95 -10.75 1.94
N SER A 162 22.83 -11.07 1.00
CA SER A 162 24.08 -10.32 0.81
C SER A 162 23.85 -9.01 0.06
N GLY A 163 24.37 -7.91 0.60
CA GLY A 163 24.31 -6.58 -0.03
C GLY A 163 22.88 -6.09 -0.27
N PRO A 164 22.03 -5.94 0.76
CA PRO A 164 20.69 -5.39 0.59
C PRO A 164 20.76 -3.98 -0.03
N PHE A 165 19.96 -3.74 -1.07
CA PHE A 165 20.01 -2.51 -1.86
C PHE A 165 18.63 -1.87 -2.06
N GLY A 166 17.61 -2.68 -2.32
CA GLY A 166 16.22 -2.24 -2.49
C GLY A 166 15.33 -2.72 -1.37
N ILE A 167 14.32 -1.92 -1.02
CA ILE A 167 13.30 -2.30 -0.05
C ILE A 167 11.93 -1.83 -0.51
N GLY A 168 10.93 -2.70 -0.36
CA GLY A 168 9.52 -2.39 -0.61
C GLY A 168 8.64 -2.98 0.48
N VAL A 169 7.56 -2.28 0.84
CA VAL A 169 6.63 -2.71 1.89
C VAL A 169 5.24 -2.88 1.30
N ASN A 170 4.64 -4.05 1.52
CA ASN A 170 3.20 -4.20 1.37
C ASN A 170 2.54 -3.85 2.70
N SER A 171 1.95 -2.66 2.77
CA SER A 171 1.24 -2.17 3.96
C SER A 171 -0.02 -2.96 4.29
N ILE A 172 -0.69 -3.57 3.29
CA ILE A 172 -1.91 -4.36 3.51
C ILE A 172 -1.58 -5.69 4.20
N THR A 173 -0.49 -6.35 3.79
CA THR A 173 -0.09 -7.65 4.33
C THR A 173 0.96 -7.57 5.44
N ASN A 174 1.46 -6.36 5.75
CA ASN A 174 2.62 -6.12 6.60
C ASN A 174 3.82 -7.02 6.24
N ARG A 175 4.19 -6.99 4.96
CA ARG A 175 5.33 -7.75 4.42
C ARG A 175 6.37 -6.80 3.87
N ILE A 176 7.63 -7.07 4.17
CA ILE A 176 8.77 -6.27 3.73
C ILE A 176 9.62 -7.14 2.81
N TYR A 177 9.97 -6.58 1.67
CA TYR A 177 10.69 -7.25 0.60
C TYR A 177 12.01 -6.54 0.40
N VAL A 178 13.12 -7.23 0.65
CA VAL A 178 14.46 -6.67 0.55
C VAL A 178 15.19 -7.33 -0.60
N ALA A 179 15.54 -6.55 -1.63
CA ALA A 179 16.38 -7.00 -2.74
C ALA A 179 17.84 -7.06 -2.30
N ASN A 180 18.43 -8.26 -2.34
CA ASN A 180 19.80 -8.53 -1.93
C ASN A 180 20.69 -8.62 -3.18
N PHE A 181 21.34 -7.50 -3.48
CA PHE A 181 22.14 -7.31 -4.69
C PHE A 181 23.23 -8.37 -4.85
N GLY A 182 23.91 -8.71 -3.75
CA GLY A 182 25.06 -9.60 -3.73
C GLY A 182 24.69 -11.08 -3.81
N SER A 183 23.52 -11.48 -3.32
CA SER A 183 23.07 -12.89 -3.34
C SER A 183 22.04 -13.20 -4.43
N SER A 184 21.58 -12.20 -5.19
CA SER A 184 20.59 -12.37 -6.28
C SER A 184 19.27 -12.99 -5.81
N ASP A 185 18.80 -12.54 -4.66
CA ASP A 185 17.55 -12.98 -4.05
C ASP A 185 16.79 -11.82 -3.40
N VAL A 186 15.58 -12.12 -2.92
CA VAL A 186 14.73 -11.22 -2.15
C VAL A 186 14.41 -11.87 -0.81
N SER A 187 14.73 -11.21 0.29
CA SER A 187 14.26 -11.62 1.62
C SER A 187 12.84 -11.07 1.85
N VAL A 188 11.92 -11.95 2.25
CA VAL A 188 10.57 -11.57 2.68
C VAL A 188 10.50 -11.61 4.20
N ILE A 189 10.09 -10.52 4.81
CA ILE A 189 10.07 -10.33 6.27
C ILE A 189 8.63 -10.15 6.72
N ASP A 190 8.26 -10.84 7.80
CA ASP A 190 7.02 -10.56 8.53
C ASP A 190 7.21 -9.30 9.37
N GLY A 191 6.47 -8.23 9.05
CA GLY A 191 6.59 -6.96 9.78
C GLY A 191 6.09 -7.00 11.22
N ASN A 192 5.28 -8.00 11.61
CA ASN A 192 4.84 -8.15 13.00
C ASN A 192 5.94 -8.75 13.87
N ALA A 193 6.59 -9.80 13.36
CA ALA A 193 7.63 -10.52 14.07
C ALA A 193 9.04 -9.94 13.83
N ASN A 194 9.21 -9.12 12.79
CA ASN A 194 10.51 -8.67 12.29
C ASN A 194 11.48 -9.84 12.05
N THR A 195 10.99 -10.87 11.36
CA THR A 195 11.77 -12.07 11.01
C THR A 195 11.63 -12.41 9.54
N VAL A 196 12.70 -12.91 8.93
CA VAL A 196 12.67 -13.40 7.55
C VAL A 196 11.81 -14.67 7.50
N MET A 197 10.75 -14.64 6.70
CA MET A 197 9.86 -15.77 6.45
C MET A 197 10.42 -16.71 5.39
N THR A 198 10.96 -16.12 4.31
CA THR A 198 11.46 -16.87 3.15
C THR A 198 12.41 -16.00 2.32
N ILE A 199 13.19 -16.66 1.46
CA ILE A 199 14.10 -16.05 0.50
C ILE A 199 13.71 -16.52 -0.89
N ILE A 200 13.59 -15.59 -1.83
CA ILE A 200 13.12 -15.85 -3.19
C ILE A 200 14.26 -15.54 -4.16
N THR A 201 14.75 -16.54 -4.89
CA THR A 201 15.74 -16.31 -5.96
C THR A 201 15.11 -15.50 -7.09
N VAL A 202 15.83 -14.47 -7.54
CA VAL A 202 15.41 -13.60 -8.66
C VAL A 202 16.54 -13.50 -9.69
N GLY A 203 16.49 -12.50 -10.57
CA GLY A 203 17.57 -12.24 -11.52
C GLY A 203 18.82 -11.67 -10.84
N ILE A 204 19.85 -11.47 -11.65
CA ILE A 204 21.18 -11.04 -11.19
C ILE A 204 21.12 -9.58 -10.76
N ASN A 205 21.73 -9.30 -9.60
CA ASN A 205 21.88 -7.96 -9.03
C ASN A 205 20.53 -7.23 -8.90
N PRO A 206 19.59 -7.72 -8.08
CA PRO A 206 18.34 -7.03 -7.84
C PRO A 206 18.58 -5.71 -7.11
N VAL A 207 17.88 -4.65 -7.52
CA VAL A 207 18.12 -3.28 -7.03
C VAL A 207 16.85 -2.60 -6.53
N GLY A 208 15.80 -2.49 -7.35
CA GLY A 208 14.56 -1.82 -6.99
C GLY A 208 13.47 -2.81 -6.63
N VAL A 209 12.61 -2.45 -5.68
CA VAL A 209 11.46 -3.26 -5.25
C VAL A 209 10.21 -2.39 -5.26
N GLY A 210 9.29 -2.69 -6.17
CA GLY A 210 7.99 -2.05 -6.27
C GLY A 210 6.90 -3.00 -5.81
N VAL A 211 5.97 -2.53 -4.99
CA VAL A 211 4.90 -3.37 -4.44
C VAL A 211 3.57 -2.82 -4.93
N ASN A 212 2.74 -3.69 -5.50
CA ASN A 212 1.32 -3.42 -5.70
C ASN A 212 0.53 -4.00 -4.52
N PRO A 213 0.11 -3.17 -3.54
CA PRO A 213 -0.65 -3.67 -2.40
C PRO A 213 -2.03 -4.22 -2.81
N THR A 214 -2.65 -3.68 -3.86
CA THR A 214 -3.98 -4.11 -4.34
C THR A 214 -3.96 -5.52 -4.91
N THR A 215 -2.92 -5.87 -5.66
CA THR A 215 -2.80 -7.20 -6.30
C THR A 215 -1.87 -8.15 -5.54
N ASN A 216 -1.25 -7.68 -4.45
CA ASN A 216 -0.20 -8.36 -3.71
C ASN A 216 0.93 -8.88 -4.62
N ARG A 217 1.32 -8.09 -5.63
CA ARG A 217 2.43 -8.40 -6.54
C ARG A 217 3.64 -7.53 -6.24
N ILE A 218 4.82 -8.13 -6.35
CA ILE A 218 6.09 -7.48 -6.08
C ILE A 218 6.93 -7.53 -7.35
N TYR A 219 7.42 -6.39 -7.77
CA TYR A 219 8.19 -6.20 -9.00
C TYR A 219 9.62 -5.84 -8.61
N VAL A 220 10.57 -6.66 -8.99
CA VAL A 220 11.98 -6.49 -8.63
C VAL A 220 12.81 -6.29 -9.88
N THR A 221 13.46 -5.13 -9.98
CA THR A 221 14.37 -4.83 -11.09
C THR A 221 15.68 -5.56 -10.89
N ASN A 222 16.07 -6.36 -11.87
CA ASN A 222 17.31 -7.13 -11.88
C ASN A 222 18.31 -6.40 -12.77
N TRP A 223 19.16 -5.57 -12.16
CA TRP A 223 20.08 -4.68 -12.88
C TRP A 223 20.98 -5.44 -13.86
N GLY A 224 21.58 -6.53 -13.39
CA GLY A 224 22.52 -7.35 -14.15
C GLY A 224 21.85 -8.28 -15.17
N SER A 225 20.58 -8.62 -14.98
CA SER A 225 19.83 -9.47 -15.91
C SER A 225 18.96 -8.70 -16.91
N HIS A 226 18.92 -7.37 -16.85
CA HIS A 226 18.11 -6.52 -17.74
C HIS A 226 16.63 -6.97 -17.78
N SER A 227 16.10 -7.29 -16.60
CA SER A 227 14.75 -7.85 -16.46
C SER A 227 14.08 -7.38 -15.17
N VAL A 228 12.78 -7.66 -15.06
CA VAL A 228 11.99 -7.51 -13.84
C VAL A 228 11.44 -8.88 -13.44
N SER A 229 11.67 -9.29 -12.20
CA SER A 229 10.99 -10.45 -11.60
C SER A 229 9.67 -10.02 -11.02
N VAL A 230 8.59 -10.73 -11.32
CA VAL A 230 7.28 -10.56 -10.70
C VAL A 230 7.06 -11.67 -9.71
N ILE A 231 6.95 -11.31 -8.44
CA ILE A 231 6.71 -12.22 -7.32
C ILE A 231 5.24 -12.13 -6.90
N ASP A 232 4.62 -13.28 -6.70
CA ASP A 232 3.33 -13.38 -6.04
C ASP A 232 3.51 -13.34 -4.51
N GLY A 233 2.91 -12.35 -3.86
CA GLY A 233 3.08 -12.12 -2.43
C GLY A 233 2.29 -13.07 -1.51
N TYR A 234 1.45 -13.97 -2.05
CA TYR A 234 0.79 -15.01 -1.25
C TYR A 234 1.63 -16.28 -1.20
N THR A 235 2.17 -16.67 -2.35
CA THR A 235 2.91 -17.91 -2.56
C THR A 235 4.42 -17.74 -2.43
N HIS A 236 4.91 -16.50 -2.50
CA HIS A 236 6.33 -16.14 -2.45
C HIS A 236 7.15 -16.82 -3.56
N VAL A 237 6.58 -16.91 -4.75
CA VAL A 237 7.27 -17.45 -5.94
C VAL A 237 7.33 -16.40 -7.04
N VAL A 238 8.36 -16.48 -7.88
CA VAL A 238 8.44 -15.70 -9.12
C VAL A 238 7.45 -16.31 -10.12
N ILE A 239 6.44 -15.53 -10.51
CA ILE A 239 5.40 -15.92 -11.47
C ILE A 239 5.69 -15.43 -12.89
N ALA A 240 6.59 -14.46 -13.05
CA ALA A 240 7.05 -14.00 -14.35
C ALA A 240 8.45 -13.36 -14.26
N THR A 241 9.19 -13.41 -15.38
CA THR A 241 10.40 -12.63 -15.59
C THR A 241 10.25 -11.88 -16.91
N ILE A 242 10.27 -10.55 -16.84
CA ILE A 242 9.95 -9.67 -17.96
C ILE A 242 11.25 -9.01 -18.42
N SER A 243 11.62 -9.19 -19.69
CA SER A 243 12.74 -8.47 -20.28
C SER A 243 12.39 -6.98 -20.45
N VAL A 244 13.30 -6.10 -20.05
CA VAL A 244 13.14 -4.65 -20.14
C VAL A 244 14.39 -4.02 -20.78
N GLY A 245 14.58 -2.71 -20.63
CA GLY A 245 15.81 -2.03 -21.06
C GLY A 245 17.05 -2.46 -20.26
N THR A 246 18.19 -1.87 -20.58
CA THR A 246 19.46 -2.22 -19.93
C THR A 246 19.62 -1.50 -18.59
N SER A 247 20.23 -2.18 -17.62
CA SER A 247 20.46 -1.69 -16.25
C SER A 247 19.21 -1.07 -15.63
N PRO A 248 18.10 -1.83 -15.47
CA PRO A 248 16.91 -1.32 -14.79
C PRO A 248 17.21 -1.06 -13.32
N GLU A 249 16.77 0.10 -12.81
CA GLU A 249 17.03 0.53 -11.43
C GLU A 249 15.72 0.78 -10.68
N GLY A 250 15.03 1.86 -11.02
CA GLY A 250 13.80 2.25 -10.35
C GLY A 250 12.61 1.45 -10.85
N VAL A 251 11.70 1.14 -9.93
CA VAL A 251 10.40 0.55 -10.21
C VAL A 251 9.34 1.31 -9.42
N ASN A 252 8.32 1.79 -10.12
CA ASN A 252 7.17 2.44 -9.51
C ASN A 252 5.89 1.74 -9.99
N VAL A 253 4.94 1.57 -9.07
CA VAL A 253 3.68 0.87 -9.32
C VAL A 253 2.56 1.87 -9.13
N ASN A 254 1.68 1.98 -10.12
CA ASN A 254 0.38 2.63 -9.98
C ASN A 254 -0.67 1.56 -9.63
N PRO A 255 -1.10 1.44 -8.36
CA PRO A 255 -2.05 0.41 -7.95
C PRO A 255 -3.48 0.66 -8.45
N ILE A 256 -3.78 1.88 -8.93
CA ILE A 256 -5.10 2.23 -9.50
C ILE A 256 -5.22 1.71 -10.93
N THR A 257 -4.20 1.93 -11.77
CA THR A 257 -4.20 1.48 -13.17
C THR A 257 -3.54 0.12 -13.37
N ASN A 258 -2.96 -0.45 -12.32
CA ASN A 258 -2.12 -1.64 -12.34
C ASN A 258 -0.98 -1.55 -13.40
N GLN A 259 -0.39 -0.36 -13.54
CA GLN A 259 0.75 -0.13 -14.43
C GLN A 259 2.04 -0.01 -13.64
N ILE A 260 3.11 -0.59 -14.18
CA ILE A 260 4.43 -0.61 -13.56
C ILE A 260 5.41 0.09 -14.48
N TYR A 261 6.13 1.06 -13.92
CA TYR A 261 7.07 1.91 -14.63
C TYR A 261 8.48 1.58 -14.17
N ILE A 262 9.33 1.21 -15.13
CA ILE A 262 10.71 0.79 -14.89
C ILE A 262 11.63 1.83 -15.51
N THR A 263 12.51 2.43 -14.70
CA THR A 263 13.55 3.31 -15.23
C THR A 263 14.76 2.46 -15.62
N ASN A 264 15.12 2.49 -16.89
CA ASN A 264 16.28 1.77 -17.42
C ASN A 264 17.44 2.75 -17.58
N HIS A 265 18.38 2.71 -16.63
CA HIS A 265 19.51 3.62 -16.61
C HIS A 265 20.42 3.43 -17.83
N GLY A 266 20.67 2.18 -18.22
CA GLY A 266 21.60 1.87 -19.31
C GLY A 266 21.06 2.20 -20.70
N SER A 267 19.74 2.13 -20.90
CA SER A 267 19.11 2.38 -22.20
C SER A 267 18.39 3.72 -22.30
N SER A 268 18.49 4.58 -21.28
CA SER A 268 17.91 5.92 -21.25
C SER A 268 16.44 5.95 -21.67
N ASN A 269 15.63 5.06 -21.09
CA ASN A 269 14.20 4.98 -21.35
C ASN A 269 13.42 4.45 -20.14
N VAL A 270 12.09 4.58 -20.21
CA VAL A 270 11.16 4.01 -19.24
C VAL A 270 10.35 2.90 -19.91
N THR A 271 10.37 1.70 -19.33
CA THR A 271 9.48 0.61 -19.77
C THR A 271 8.21 0.64 -18.94
N VAL A 272 7.06 0.54 -19.60
CA VAL A 272 5.74 0.43 -18.94
C VAL A 272 5.23 -0.99 -19.11
N ILE A 273 4.88 -1.63 -18.01
CA ILE A 273 4.36 -2.99 -17.93
C ILE A 273 2.91 -2.95 -17.48
N ASN A 274 2.05 -3.75 -18.11
CA ASN A 274 0.70 -4.01 -17.63
C ASN A 274 0.76 -5.12 -16.56
N GLY A 275 0.29 -4.83 -15.35
CA GLY A 275 0.36 -5.74 -14.21
C GLY A 275 -0.64 -6.90 -14.24
N ASP A 276 -1.67 -6.87 -15.08
CA ASP A 276 -2.60 -7.98 -15.26
C ASP A 276 -1.95 -9.06 -16.13
N THR A 277 -1.34 -8.63 -17.24
CA THR A 277 -0.78 -9.52 -18.27
C THR A 277 0.72 -9.77 -18.12
N ASN A 278 1.42 -9.00 -17.28
CA ASN A 278 2.88 -8.97 -17.19
C ASN A 278 3.58 -8.66 -18.53
N ALA A 279 2.88 -7.99 -19.46
CA ALA A 279 3.41 -7.64 -20.76
C ALA A 279 3.93 -6.20 -20.77
N VAL A 280 5.01 -5.97 -21.51
CA VAL A 280 5.47 -4.61 -21.84
C VAL A 280 4.47 -3.97 -22.80
N ILE A 281 3.92 -2.82 -22.42
CA ILE A 281 2.93 -2.07 -23.20
C ILE A 281 3.47 -0.77 -23.79
N ALA A 282 4.58 -0.26 -23.29
CA ALA A 282 5.27 0.87 -23.88
C ALA A 282 6.76 0.91 -23.51
N ASN A 283 7.56 1.52 -24.37
CA ASN A 283 8.91 2.00 -24.05
C ASN A 283 8.96 3.49 -24.41
N VAL A 284 9.16 4.33 -23.40
CA VAL A 284 9.14 5.79 -23.52
C VAL A 284 10.57 6.29 -23.43
N GLY A 285 11.11 6.83 -24.52
CA GLY A 285 12.43 7.46 -24.51
C GLY A 285 12.42 8.71 -23.63
N ILE A 286 13.48 8.91 -22.86
CA ILE A 286 13.73 10.18 -22.17
C ILE A 286 14.74 10.96 -23.01
N LEU A 287 14.29 12.07 -23.62
CA LEU A 287 15.18 12.96 -24.36
C LEU A 287 16.05 13.74 -23.35
N PRO A 288 17.33 14.00 -23.68
CA PRO A 288 18.23 14.80 -22.84
C PRO A 288 17.79 16.26 -22.69
#